data_AF-A0A2V8NFY6-F1
#
_entry.id   AF-A0A2V8NFY6-F1
#
_cell.length_a   1.000
_cell.length_b   1.000
_cell.length_c   1.000
_cell.angle_alpha   90.00
_cell.angle_beta   90.00
_cell.angle_gamma   90.00
#
_symmetry.space_group_name_H-M   'P 1'
#
loop_
_entity.id
_entity.type
_entity.pdbx_description
1 polymer ?
#
loop_
_entity_poly.entity_id
_entity_poly.type
_entity_poly.pdbx_seq_one_letter_code
_entity_poly.pdbx_strand_id
1 'polypeptide(L)'
;MKNQKSLALGVLTAVAFACLLTAARGQTSNDGKLAEVTGGGSSVRWDVTVPNAGASLIISAPDGRVFTREYRSGASLEITLGDKQFEKLPDGAYTYELRLKPALSAAAKEALKAARGQDDDPEAERAGRKRPSVPALVQSGSFSILNGIIVVGGGVEGQRRNAKASEQPRTSRVVSGNTEFRLRNHRFSLGALPDQVIPDDLIVQGSACIGLDCVNNESFGFDTIRLKENNTRISFNDTSTAAGFPTNDWTIRANSSASGGASFLAFVDRGTSESGDETGTIVFEVDAGAPVNAVKVSSTGKVGFRTATPVLDLHITTSDTPAHRLEQTSAGGFTAQTWDIAGNEANFFVRDVTGGSRLPFRIRPGAPTSSIDISAAGNVGVGTASPGGKLQVLSNSPDRNTNTQLILSDSANNLKQLRMGWNNTSDFSYIQSTIFGSTANNLILNEAGGNVGIGTTAPTDTLSVNGTASKPGGGTWAVFSDERLKNIKGNYNSGLKAVMQLQPLRYEYRRNNRLGLKSDGEHIGFGAQSLQKIIPEAVTMNSNGYLMVNSDPVLWTMLNAIKEQQNEIVQLRRQVQQLRAARKVRPRARR
;
A
#
# COMPACT_ATOMS: atom_id res chain seq x y z
N MET A 1 13.12 55.38 3.65
CA MET A 1 12.19 55.73 4.75
C MET A 1 11.90 54.45 5.51
N LYS A 2 12.12 54.22 6.81
CA LYS A 2 12.71 54.86 8.00
C LYS A 2 13.16 53.65 8.87
N ASN A 3 14.39 53.54 9.38
CA ASN A 3 14.88 54.02 10.69
C ASN A 3 13.95 53.65 11.87
N GLN A 4 14.35 53.23 13.08
CA GLN A 4 15.64 53.18 13.81
C GLN A 4 15.31 52.51 15.19
N LYS A 5 16.22 51.69 15.75
CA LYS A 5 17.01 51.89 16.99
C LYS A 5 16.30 52.45 18.25
N SER A 6 16.49 51.74 19.38
CA SER A 6 16.99 52.26 20.69
C SER A 6 17.06 51.12 21.72
N LEU A 7 18.24 50.75 22.26
CA LEU A 7 18.91 51.28 23.48
C LEU A 7 18.18 50.89 24.79
N ALA A 8 18.78 50.64 25.95
CA ALA A 8 20.13 50.35 26.45
C ALA A 8 20.02 50.33 28.00
N LEU A 9 20.81 49.49 28.69
CA LEU A 9 21.32 49.70 30.06
C LEU A 9 22.41 48.63 30.28
N GLY A 10 23.70 48.89 30.47
CA GLY A 10 24.36 49.94 31.26
C GLY A 10 24.93 49.28 32.53
N VAL A 11 26.04 48.52 32.43
CA VAL A 11 27.42 48.91 32.85
C VAL A 11 27.52 49.38 34.30
N LEU A 12 28.15 48.55 35.13
CA LEU A 12 28.98 48.98 36.28
C LEU A 12 30.31 48.21 36.24
N THR A 13 31.31 48.89 35.67
CA THR A 13 32.70 49.09 36.16
C THR A 13 33.29 48.06 37.14
N ALA A 14 34.31 47.27 36.75
CA ALA A 14 35.76 47.61 36.76
C ALA A 14 36.45 47.43 38.13
N VAL A 15 37.25 46.36 38.29
CA VAL A 15 38.63 46.29 38.84
C VAL A 15 39.04 44.80 38.86
N ALA A 16 39.93 44.39 37.95
CA ALA A 16 40.98 43.38 38.14
C ALA A 16 41.69 43.17 36.79
N PHE A 17 42.70 43.99 36.58
CA PHE A 17 43.55 44.07 35.40
C PHE A 17 44.65 43.00 35.46
N ALA A 18 44.97 42.43 34.29
CA ALA A 18 46.29 41.97 33.84
C ALA A 18 46.99 40.78 34.54
N CYS A 19 47.24 39.71 33.77
CA CYS A 19 48.55 39.50 33.12
C CYS A 19 48.62 38.18 32.33
N LEU A 20 49.06 38.30 31.06
CA LEU A 20 49.82 37.39 30.19
C LEU A 20 49.41 35.90 30.06
N LEU A 21 49.00 35.41 28.88
CA LEU A 21 49.78 35.08 27.65
C LEU A 21 50.59 33.76 27.71
N THR A 22 50.30 32.94 26.70
CA THR A 22 51.09 31.89 26.03
C THR A 22 50.94 30.41 26.44
N ALA A 23 50.44 29.66 25.44
CA ALA A 23 50.74 28.28 25.05
C ALA A 23 50.68 27.16 26.10
N ALA A 24 49.66 26.32 25.98
CA ALA A 24 49.71 24.95 26.50
C ALA A 24 49.33 23.96 25.38
N ARG A 25 50.34 23.45 24.68
CA ARG A 25 50.35 22.08 24.14
C ARG A 25 51.39 21.33 24.99
N GLY A 26 50.94 20.32 25.73
CA GLY A 26 51.78 19.49 26.57
C GLY A 26 51.03 18.22 26.95
N GLN A 27 51.50 17.12 26.39
CA GLN A 27 51.09 15.72 26.50
C GLN A 27 50.73 15.15 27.89
N THR A 28 50.08 14.00 27.81
CA THR A 28 49.49 13.10 28.80
C THR A 28 50.41 12.44 29.85
N SER A 29 49.73 11.93 30.89
CA SER A 29 50.00 10.75 31.77
C SER A 29 51.00 10.87 32.92
N ASN A 30 50.52 10.72 34.16
CA ASN A 30 50.58 9.43 34.89
C ASN A 30 49.85 9.52 36.25
N ASP A 31 48.86 8.65 36.45
CA ASP A 31 48.24 8.37 37.75
C ASP A 31 49.29 7.79 38.72
N GLY A 32 49.63 8.47 39.81
CA GLY A 32 50.16 7.89 41.07
C GLY A 32 51.30 6.84 41.04
N LYS A 33 51.94 6.58 39.90
CA LYS A 33 52.86 5.46 39.66
C LYS A 33 54.27 5.84 40.11
N LEU A 34 54.77 5.14 41.12
CA LEU A 34 56.08 5.34 41.75
C LEU A 34 57.19 4.51 41.10
N ALA A 35 56.84 3.39 40.46
CA ALA A 35 57.76 2.52 39.75
C ALA A 35 57.10 1.81 38.55
N GLU A 36 57.86 1.59 37.49
CA GLU A 36 57.49 0.72 36.38
C GLU A 36 57.94 -0.72 36.67
N VAL A 37 57.03 -1.68 36.51
CA VAL A 37 57.31 -3.09 36.80
C VAL A 37 57.47 -3.85 35.50
N THR A 38 58.64 -4.45 35.31
CA THR A 38 58.97 -5.24 34.13
C THR A 38 59.24 -6.68 34.52
N GLY A 39 58.69 -7.63 33.74
CA GLY A 39 58.95 -9.06 33.90
C GLY A 39 59.89 -9.54 32.82
N GLY A 40 60.96 -10.23 33.18
CA GLY A 40 61.91 -10.81 32.26
C GLY A 40 62.11 -12.28 32.58
N GLY A 41 61.24 -13.16 32.09
CA GLY A 41 61.40 -14.63 32.15
C GLY A 41 61.54 -15.22 33.56
N SER A 42 62.71 -15.04 34.18
CA SER A 42 63.09 -15.49 35.52
C SER A 42 63.27 -14.36 36.55
N SER A 43 63.05 -13.08 36.21
CA SER A 43 63.09 -11.96 37.16
C SER A 43 61.95 -10.94 37.01
N VAL A 44 61.62 -10.27 38.12
CA VAL A 44 60.77 -9.08 38.15
C VAL A 44 61.59 -7.91 38.65
N ARG A 45 61.49 -6.78 37.94
CA ARG A 45 62.21 -5.56 38.25
C ARG A 45 61.24 -4.39 38.42
N TRP A 46 61.49 -3.56 39.44
CA TRP A 46 60.79 -2.31 39.71
C TRP A 46 61.72 -1.14 39.44
N ASP A 47 61.53 -0.47 38.30
CA ASP A 47 62.24 0.73 37.94
C ASP A 47 61.56 1.94 38.59
N VAL A 48 62.10 2.37 39.74
CA VAL A 48 61.57 3.48 40.53
C VAL A 48 61.79 4.81 39.79
N THR A 49 60.70 5.53 39.53
CA THR A 49 60.70 6.77 38.72
C THR A 49 60.76 8.05 39.57
N VAL A 50 60.69 7.93 40.91
CA VAL A 50 60.68 9.06 41.85
C VAL A 50 61.90 9.07 42.78
N PRO A 51 62.42 10.27 43.19
CA PRO A 51 63.52 10.37 44.13
C PRO A 51 63.22 9.73 45.49
N ASN A 52 64.09 8.84 45.95
CA ASN A 52 63.94 8.10 47.21
C ASN A 52 65.28 7.95 47.93
N ALA A 53 65.25 7.76 49.25
CA ALA A 53 66.41 7.48 50.10
C ALA A 53 66.57 5.97 50.41
N GLY A 54 65.74 5.13 49.77
CA GLY A 54 65.65 3.69 49.99
C GLY A 54 64.21 3.20 49.81
N ALA A 55 64.02 1.89 49.76
CA ALA A 55 62.71 1.28 49.53
C ALA A 55 62.53 0.00 50.37
N SER A 56 61.29 -0.32 50.72
CA SER A 56 60.88 -1.60 51.29
C SER A 56 59.89 -2.26 50.34
N LEU A 57 60.21 -3.48 49.89
CA LEU A 57 59.35 -4.27 49.01
C LEU A 57 58.80 -5.45 49.79
N ILE A 58 57.48 -5.54 49.89
CA ILE A 58 56.75 -6.64 50.54
C ILE A 58 56.06 -7.43 49.43
N ILE A 59 56.22 -8.75 49.40
CA ILE A 59 55.57 -9.64 48.43
C ILE A 59 54.82 -10.72 49.18
N SER A 60 53.55 -10.90 48.85
CA SER A 60 52.69 -11.96 49.37
C SER A 60 52.48 -13.02 48.30
N ALA A 61 52.85 -14.25 48.62
CA ALA A 61 52.71 -15.42 47.76
C ALA A 61 51.32 -16.06 47.90
N PRO A 62 50.87 -16.85 46.90
CA PRO A 62 49.58 -17.55 46.94
C PRO A 62 49.44 -18.53 48.11
N ASP A 63 50.56 -19.07 48.60
CA ASP A 63 50.63 -20.02 49.72
C ASP A 63 50.69 -19.33 51.10
N GLY A 64 50.50 -18.00 51.14
CA GLY A 64 50.46 -17.20 52.36
C GLY A 64 51.84 -16.75 52.88
N ARG A 65 52.95 -17.11 52.21
CA ARG A 65 54.28 -16.61 52.58
C ARG A 65 54.42 -15.13 52.23
N VAL A 66 55.04 -14.35 53.12
CA VAL A 66 55.34 -12.93 52.90
C VAL A 66 56.84 -12.70 52.94
N PHE A 67 57.38 -12.06 51.91
CA PHE A 67 58.78 -11.72 51.77
C PHE A 67 58.96 -10.21 51.87
N THR A 68 59.87 -9.73 52.73
CA THR A 68 60.18 -8.30 52.83
C THR A 68 61.65 -8.06 52.51
N ARG A 69 61.96 -7.12 51.62
CA ARG A 69 63.33 -6.76 51.23
C ARG A 69 63.52 -5.25 51.27
N GLU A 70 64.55 -4.82 52.01
CA GLU A 70 64.95 -3.41 52.11
C GLU A 70 66.07 -3.10 51.12
N TYR A 71 65.93 -1.98 50.41
CA TYR A 71 66.86 -1.49 49.41
C TYR A 71 67.41 -0.13 49.83
N ARG A 72 68.72 0.07 49.63
CA ARG A 72 69.37 1.38 49.79
C ARG A 72 69.06 2.26 48.57
N SER A 73 69.15 3.58 48.76
CA SER A 73 69.02 4.56 47.68
C SER A 73 69.87 4.18 46.45
N GLY A 74 69.25 4.13 45.27
CA GLY A 74 69.93 3.85 44.00
C GLY A 74 70.22 2.38 43.69
N ALA A 75 69.84 1.43 44.55
CA ALA A 75 69.94 0.00 44.24
C ALA A 75 68.87 -0.41 43.20
N SER A 76 69.19 -1.35 42.31
CA SER A 76 68.21 -1.97 41.43
C SER A 76 67.25 -2.83 42.25
N LEU A 77 65.95 -2.53 42.20
CA LEU A 77 64.91 -3.35 42.82
C LEU A 77 64.56 -4.49 41.88
N GLU A 78 65.21 -5.63 42.03
CA GLU A 78 64.95 -6.83 41.25
C GLU A 78 64.87 -8.05 42.16
N ILE A 79 64.00 -8.99 41.78
CA ILE A 79 63.90 -10.33 42.36
C ILE A 79 64.03 -11.34 41.23
N THR A 80 64.90 -12.31 41.42
CA THR A 80 65.18 -13.39 40.47
C THR A 80 64.80 -14.72 41.11
N LEU A 81 64.12 -15.60 40.37
CA LEU A 81 63.71 -16.93 40.86
C LEU A 81 64.88 -17.84 41.25
N GLY A 82 66.12 -17.47 40.92
CA GLY A 82 67.34 -18.17 41.29
C GLY A 82 67.95 -17.71 42.64
N ASP A 83 67.42 -16.67 43.28
CA ASP A 83 67.87 -16.26 44.61
C ASP A 83 67.50 -17.36 45.63
N LYS A 84 68.43 -17.79 46.49
CA LYS A 84 68.20 -18.84 47.52
C LYS A 84 66.99 -18.61 48.43
N GLN A 85 66.54 -17.35 48.53
CA GLN A 85 65.39 -16.94 49.35
C GLN A 85 64.04 -17.09 48.60
N PHE A 86 64.07 -17.26 47.28
CA PHE A 86 62.93 -17.38 46.36
C PHE A 86 62.96 -18.68 45.54
N GLU A 87 63.80 -19.63 45.95
CA GLU A 87 63.89 -20.95 45.35
C GLU A 87 62.63 -21.77 45.73
N LYS A 88 61.97 -22.40 44.73
CA LYS A 88 60.68 -23.13 44.88
C LYS A 88 59.47 -22.25 45.27
N LEU A 89 59.31 -21.12 44.59
CA LEU A 89 58.05 -20.38 44.61
C LEU A 89 56.97 -21.14 43.81
N PRO A 90 55.73 -21.31 44.33
CA PRO A 90 54.64 -21.94 43.59
C PRO A 90 54.17 -21.08 42.42
N ASP A 91 53.65 -21.72 41.39
CA ASP A 91 52.88 -21.04 40.36
C ASP A 91 51.62 -20.42 40.98
N GLY A 92 51.24 -19.23 40.52
CA GLY A 92 50.09 -18.49 41.05
C GLY A 92 50.30 -16.98 41.08
N ALA A 93 49.30 -16.25 41.60
CA ALA A 93 49.29 -14.80 41.68
C ALA A 93 49.99 -14.27 42.94
N TYR A 94 51.00 -13.44 42.75
CA TYR A 94 51.73 -12.73 43.79
C TYR A 94 51.25 -11.29 43.85
N THR A 95 51.10 -10.74 45.06
CA THR A 95 50.85 -9.31 45.27
C THR A 95 52.08 -8.66 45.88
N TYR A 96 52.36 -7.42 45.51
CA TYR A 96 53.47 -6.66 46.09
C TYR A 96 53.00 -5.31 46.62
N GLU A 97 53.70 -4.81 47.62
CA GLU A 97 53.61 -3.45 48.14
C GLU A 97 55.02 -2.85 48.21
N LEU A 98 55.25 -1.79 47.45
CA LEU A 98 56.48 -1.01 47.40
C LEU A 98 56.30 0.27 48.22
N ARG A 99 57.07 0.41 49.30
CA ARG A 99 57.11 1.61 50.14
C ARG A 99 58.44 2.33 49.93
N LEU A 100 58.41 3.54 49.38
CA LEU A 100 59.60 4.35 49.21
C LEU A 100 59.85 5.24 50.42
N LYS A 101 61.09 5.30 50.89
CA LYS A 101 61.55 6.27 51.89
C LYS A 101 61.78 7.59 51.16
N PRO A 102 61.06 8.68 51.47
CA PRO A 102 61.18 9.93 50.73
C PRO A 102 62.56 10.55 50.89
N ALA A 103 63.14 11.03 49.78
CA ALA A 103 64.40 11.76 49.79
C ALA A 103 64.18 13.21 50.29
N LEU A 104 64.56 13.48 51.54
CA LEU A 104 64.45 14.82 52.13
C LEU A 104 65.59 15.73 51.64
N SER A 105 65.24 16.93 51.14
CA SER A 105 66.20 17.98 50.79
C SER A 105 66.95 18.51 52.03
N ALA A 106 68.10 19.16 51.84
CA ALA A 106 68.87 19.76 52.94
C ALA A 106 68.03 20.76 53.76
N ALA A 107 67.17 21.53 53.08
CA ALA A 107 66.20 22.44 53.72
C ALA A 107 65.12 21.70 54.53
N ALA A 108 64.62 20.56 54.06
CA ALA A 108 63.63 19.76 54.77
C ALA A 108 64.21 19.04 56.00
N LYS A 109 65.49 18.64 55.95
CA LYS A 109 66.21 18.07 57.10
C LYS A 109 66.44 19.11 58.20
N GLU A 110 66.79 20.35 57.85
CA GLU A 110 66.91 21.45 58.82
C GLU A 110 65.55 21.82 59.42
N ALA A 111 64.46 21.84 58.64
CA ALA A 111 63.11 22.08 59.15
C ALA A 111 62.62 20.98 60.12
N LEU A 112 62.96 19.71 59.86
CA LEU A 112 62.67 18.58 60.76
C LEU A 112 63.54 18.58 62.03
N LYS A 113 64.77 19.09 61.93
CA LYS A 113 65.70 19.23 63.06
C LYS A 113 65.32 20.40 63.96
N ALA A 114 64.90 21.53 63.38
CA ALA A 114 64.32 22.67 64.11
C ALA A 114 62.98 22.33 64.80
N ALA A 115 62.20 21.41 64.22
CA ALA A 115 60.96 20.91 64.84
C ALA A 115 61.20 19.94 66.03
N ARG A 116 62.40 19.36 66.16
CA ARG A 116 62.83 18.52 67.29
C ARG A 116 63.68 19.38 68.24
N GLY A 117 63.03 20.13 69.14
CA GLY A 117 63.69 20.92 70.19
C GLY A 117 64.50 20.06 71.18
N GLN A 118 65.27 20.71 72.06
CA GLN A 118 66.04 20.08 73.15
C GLN A 118 65.08 19.37 74.13
N ASP A 119 65.58 18.33 74.81
CA ASP A 119 64.77 17.38 75.58
C ASP A 119 64.14 17.93 76.88
N ASP A 120 64.32 19.21 77.21
CA ASP A 120 63.89 19.84 78.47
C ASP A 120 62.72 20.85 78.35
N ASP A 121 62.04 20.95 77.19
CA ASP A 121 60.89 21.86 76.99
C ASP A 121 59.58 21.31 77.64
N PRO A 122 58.77 22.14 78.34
CA PRO A 122 57.51 21.75 78.99
C PRO A 122 56.42 21.30 77.99
N GLU A 123 55.62 20.29 78.38
CA GLU A 123 54.74 19.47 77.52
C GLU A 123 53.69 20.27 76.71
N ALA A 124 53.25 21.43 77.21
CA ALA A 124 52.29 22.31 76.53
C ALA A 124 52.86 23.01 75.28
N GLU A 125 54.18 23.23 75.20
CA GLU A 125 54.84 23.82 74.02
C GLU A 125 55.21 22.78 72.94
N ARG A 126 55.24 21.48 73.29
CA ARG A 126 55.42 20.37 72.34
C ARG A 126 54.19 20.13 71.48
N ALA A 127 52.98 20.35 72.00
CA ALA A 127 51.71 20.06 71.31
C ALA A 127 51.33 21.08 70.21
N GLY A 128 51.90 22.29 70.23
CA GLY A 128 51.59 23.35 69.26
C GLY A 128 52.43 23.35 67.96
N ARG A 129 53.49 22.53 67.87
CA ARG A 129 54.37 22.48 66.69
C ARG A 129 53.80 21.52 65.63
N LYS A 130 53.18 22.05 64.58
CA LYS A 130 52.73 21.26 63.41
C LYS A 130 53.93 20.55 62.77
N ARG A 131 54.00 19.23 62.93
CA ARG A 131 54.96 18.39 62.17
C ARG A 131 54.64 18.48 60.67
N PRO A 132 55.63 18.71 59.79
CA PRO A 132 55.42 18.58 58.35
C PRO A 132 54.97 17.14 58.05
N SER A 133 53.81 16.98 57.40
CA SER A 133 53.35 15.68 56.92
C SER A 133 54.23 15.23 55.76
N VAL A 134 55.00 14.17 55.96
CA VAL A 134 55.76 13.55 54.88
C VAL A 134 54.80 12.62 54.11
N PRO A 135 54.62 12.80 52.79
CA PRO A 135 53.71 11.95 52.01
C PRO A 135 54.19 10.49 52.02
N ALA A 136 53.27 9.55 52.23
CA ALA A 136 53.53 8.12 52.13
C ALA A 136 53.61 7.75 50.64
N LEU A 137 54.81 7.40 50.18
CA LEU A 137 55.05 6.93 48.81
C LEU A 137 54.88 5.40 48.78
N VAL A 138 53.64 4.94 48.55
CA VAL A 138 53.31 3.51 48.47
C VAL A 138 52.69 3.16 47.11
N GLN A 139 53.16 2.08 46.49
CA GLN A 139 52.58 1.50 45.27
C GLN A 139 52.37 0.00 45.48
N SER A 140 51.18 -0.51 45.15
CA SER A 140 50.89 -1.94 45.18
C SER A 140 50.54 -2.46 43.77
N GLY A 141 50.76 -3.75 43.54
CA GLY A 141 50.40 -4.41 42.29
C GLY A 141 50.53 -5.93 42.36
N SER A 142 50.49 -6.61 41.22
CA SER A 142 50.59 -8.07 41.16
C SER A 142 51.40 -8.56 39.97
N PHE A 143 51.98 -9.75 40.11
CA PHE A 143 52.59 -10.54 39.02
C PHE A 143 52.26 -12.02 39.23
N SER A 144 52.37 -12.84 38.19
CA SER A 144 52.10 -14.28 38.29
C SER A 144 53.31 -15.09 37.88
N ILE A 145 53.51 -16.25 38.51
CA ILE A 145 54.44 -17.28 38.03
C ILE A 145 53.61 -18.37 37.36
N LEU A 146 53.92 -18.68 36.10
CA LEU A 146 53.25 -19.71 35.30
C LEU A 146 54.32 -20.60 34.64
N ASN A 147 54.37 -21.88 35.00
CA ASN A 147 55.37 -22.85 34.55
C ASN A 147 56.82 -22.37 34.78
N GLY A 148 57.09 -21.69 35.90
CA GLY A 148 58.40 -21.14 36.22
C GLY A 148 58.80 -19.88 35.43
N ILE A 149 57.87 -19.25 34.71
CA ILE A 149 58.05 -17.98 34.00
C ILE A 149 57.25 -16.89 34.70
N ILE A 150 57.84 -15.72 34.90
CA ILE A 150 57.15 -14.57 35.49
C ILE A 150 56.41 -13.77 34.42
N VAL A 151 55.14 -13.50 34.67
CA VAL A 151 54.25 -12.68 33.85
C VAL A 151 53.80 -11.46 34.65
N VAL A 152 54.06 -10.26 34.14
CA VAL A 152 53.64 -8.99 34.74
C VAL A 152 52.58 -8.33 33.87
N GLY A 153 51.47 -7.89 34.45
CA GLY A 153 50.42 -7.17 33.73
C GLY A 153 50.93 -5.81 33.21
N GLY A 154 50.95 -5.64 31.88
CA GLY A 154 51.38 -4.40 31.22
C GLY A 154 52.81 -4.37 30.67
N GLY A 155 53.54 -5.49 30.69
CA GLY A 155 54.85 -5.60 30.04
C GLY A 155 54.73 -5.84 28.53
N VAL A 156 55.22 -4.89 27.73
CA VAL A 156 55.37 -5.03 26.27
C VAL A 156 56.63 -5.85 25.98
N GLU A 157 56.47 -7.00 25.33
CA GLU A 157 57.58 -7.81 24.82
C GLU A 157 58.37 -7.01 23.77
N GLY A 158 59.70 -6.95 23.91
CA GLY A 158 60.58 -6.13 23.09
C GLY A 158 60.45 -6.39 21.58
N GLN A 159 60.18 -5.34 20.82
CA GLN A 159 59.95 -5.36 19.36
C GLN A 159 61.05 -6.12 18.60
N ARG A 160 60.66 -7.20 17.90
CA ARG A 160 61.43 -7.73 16.76
C ARG A 160 61.22 -6.83 15.55
N ARG A 161 62.32 -6.30 15.01
CA ARG A 161 62.37 -5.55 13.76
C ARG A 161 61.92 -6.43 12.59
N ASN A 162 60.82 -6.06 11.93
CA ASN A 162 60.42 -6.63 10.65
C ASN A 162 61.42 -6.20 9.55
N ALA A 163 62.23 -7.16 9.10
CA ALA A 163 63.01 -7.02 7.88
C ALA A 163 62.13 -7.32 6.66
N LYS A 164 62.26 -6.47 5.65
CA LYS A 164 61.58 -6.52 4.35
C LYS A 164 61.77 -7.87 3.66
N ALA A 165 60.70 -8.33 3.02
CA ALA A 165 60.73 -9.42 2.05
C ALA A 165 61.70 -9.08 0.90
N SER A 166 62.73 -9.90 0.74
CA SER A 166 63.57 -9.97 -0.46
C SER A 166 63.48 -11.38 -1.03
N GLU A 167 63.23 -11.46 -2.32
CA GLU A 167 63.17 -12.69 -3.11
C GLU A 167 64.53 -13.40 -3.22
N GLN A 168 64.44 -14.73 -3.45
CA GLN A 168 65.43 -15.71 -3.93
C GLN A 168 66.30 -16.44 -2.88
N PRO A 169 66.79 -17.68 -3.17
CA PRO A 169 66.23 -18.79 -3.95
C PRO A 169 66.14 -20.10 -3.13
N ARG A 170 65.35 -21.07 -3.63
CA ARG A 170 65.22 -22.42 -3.07
C ARG A 170 66.57 -23.16 -3.05
N THR A 171 67.06 -23.51 -1.86
CA THR A 171 68.03 -24.60 -1.67
C THR A 171 67.47 -25.59 -0.65
N SER A 172 67.37 -26.85 -1.07
CA SER A 172 66.89 -27.97 -0.28
C SER A 172 67.94 -28.34 0.78
N ARG A 173 67.64 -28.08 2.05
CA ARG A 173 68.37 -28.69 3.18
C ARG A 173 67.71 -30.03 3.53
N VAL A 174 68.46 -31.11 3.32
CA VAL A 174 68.14 -32.45 3.77
C VAL A 174 68.18 -32.47 5.31
N VAL A 175 67.04 -32.74 5.94
CA VAL A 175 66.94 -33.02 7.38
C VAL A 175 66.91 -34.54 7.56
N SER A 176 67.74 -35.06 8.46
CA SER A 176 67.87 -36.51 8.69
C SER A 176 66.63 -37.08 9.39
N GLY A 177 66.25 -38.30 9.00
CA GLY A 177 65.00 -38.98 9.38
C GLY A 177 64.77 -39.24 10.87
N ASN A 178 65.74 -38.96 11.75
CA ASN A 178 65.56 -39.08 13.21
C ASN A 178 64.94 -37.84 13.87
N THR A 179 64.80 -36.73 13.13
CA THR A 179 64.16 -35.50 13.64
C THR A 179 62.65 -35.48 13.34
N GLU A 180 62.19 -36.20 12.30
CA GLU A 180 60.77 -36.31 11.97
C GLU A 180 59.99 -37.24 12.93
N PHE A 181 60.65 -38.25 13.52
CA PHE A 181 59.96 -39.21 14.40
C PHE A 181 59.65 -38.65 15.80
N ARG A 182 60.48 -37.73 16.33
CA ARG A 182 60.23 -37.09 17.64
C ARG A 182 59.23 -35.92 17.57
N LEU A 183 59.02 -35.32 16.40
CA LEU A 183 58.01 -34.28 16.19
C LEU A 183 56.63 -34.84 15.79
N ARG A 184 56.52 -36.12 15.38
CA ARG A 184 55.24 -36.77 15.06
C ARG A 184 54.49 -37.36 16.27
N ASN A 185 55.17 -37.61 17.39
CA ASN A 185 54.53 -38.15 18.61
C ASN A 185 54.14 -37.09 19.65
N HIS A 186 54.55 -35.83 19.47
CA HIS A 186 53.85 -34.71 20.08
C HIS A 186 52.94 -34.09 19.04
N ARG A 187 51.78 -34.74 18.85
CA ARG A 187 50.58 -33.98 18.52
C ARG A 187 50.43 -32.94 19.62
N PHE A 188 50.92 -31.72 19.39
CA PHE A 188 50.24 -30.55 19.91
C PHE A 188 48.86 -30.56 19.25
N SER A 189 47.97 -31.33 19.84
CA SER A 189 46.56 -31.02 19.81
C SER A 189 46.50 -29.62 20.44
N LEU A 190 46.29 -28.59 19.62
CA LEU A 190 45.46 -27.49 20.08
C LEU A 190 44.17 -28.18 20.47
N GLY A 191 44.06 -28.54 21.75
CA GLY A 191 43.02 -29.41 22.27
C GLY A 191 41.69 -28.94 21.71
N ALA A 192 40.90 -29.87 21.16
CA ALA A 192 39.47 -29.69 21.22
C ALA A 192 39.19 -29.32 22.68
N LEU A 193 38.84 -28.05 22.92
CA LEU A 193 38.33 -27.66 24.21
C LEU A 193 37.11 -28.54 24.41
N PRO A 194 36.99 -29.25 25.55
CA PRO A 194 35.81 -30.06 25.78
C PRO A 194 34.57 -29.16 25.67
N ASP A 195 33.57 -29.60 24.93
CA ASP A 195 32.28 -28.92 24.89
C ASP A 195 31.74 -28.83 26.32
N GLN A 196 31.24 -27.64 26.68
CA GLN A 196 30.58 -27.46 27.96
C GLN A 196 29.15 -27.96 27.83
N VAL A 197 28.90 -29.16 28.36
CA VAL A 197 27.54 -29.67 28.56
C VAL A 197 27.11 -29.31 29.97
N ILE A 198 26.06 -28.49 30.08
CA ILE A 198 25.41 -28.17 31.36
C ILE A 198 24.20 -29.10 31.46
N PRO A 199 24.26 -30.19 32.24
CA PRO A 199 23.21 -31.22 32.28
C PRO A 199 21.94 -30.78 33.04
N ASP A 200 21.89 -29.54 33.50
CA ASP A 200 20.81 -28.92 34.28
C ASP A 200 20.56 -27.49 33.75
N ASP A 201 19.61 -26.78 34.36
CA ASP A 201 19.26 -25.41 33.98
C ASP A 201 20.46 -24.45 34.05
N LEU A 202 20.74 -23.75 32.95
CA LEU A 202 21.68 -22.63 32.96
C LEU A 202 20.97 -21.34 33.37
N ILE A 203 21.20 -20.89 34.60
CA ILE A 203 20.74 -19.59 35.09
C ILE A 203 21.89 -18.58 35.04
N VAL A 204 21.79 -17.59 34.16
CA VAL A 204 22.72 -16.47 34.08
C VAL A 204 22.11 -15.25 34.75
N GLN A 205 22.69 -14.84 35.90
CA GLN A 205 22.34 -13.56 36.53
C GLN A 205 23.16 -12.44 35.88
N GLY A 206 22.53 -11.66 35.00
CA GLY A 206 23.18 -10.59 34.24
C GLY A 206 22.95 -10.78 32.74
N SER A 207 24.02 -10.84 31.95
CA SER A 207 23.95 -10.98 30.50
C SER A 207 24.87 -12.08 29.98
N ALA A 208 24.47 -12.69 28.87
CA ALA A 208 25.28 -13.68 28.14
C ALA A 208 25.63 -13.17 26.74
N CYS A 209 26.89 -13.38 26.32
CA CYS A 209 27.31 -13.20 24.94
C CYS A 209 27.56 -14.57 24.30
N ILE A 210 27.00 -14.81 23.11
CA ILE A 210 27.14 -16.05 22.35
C ILE A 210 27.67 -15.72 20.95
N GLY A 211 28.72 -16.42 20.53
CA GLY A 211 29.34 -16.26 19.21
C GLY A 211 30.83 -15.92 19.27
N LEU A 212 31.50 -16.06 18.12
CA LEU A 212 32.95 -15.95 17.99
C LEU A 212 33.52 -14.55 18.27
N ASP A 213 32.67 -13.51 18.20
CA ASP A 213 33.07 -12.12 18.39
C ASP A 213 32.81 -11.61 19.83
N CYS A 214 32.45 -12.48 20.76
CA CYS A 214 32.33 -12.16 22.18
C CYS A 214 33.72 -11.88 22.81
N VAL A 215 33.80 -10.85 23.65
CA VAL A 215 35.08 -10.44 24.28
C VAL A 215 34.94 -10.32 25.79
N ASN A 216 36.04 -10.52 26.50
CA ASN A 216 36.08 -10.40 27.95
C ASN A 216 35.79 -8.95 28.41
N ASN A 217 35.04 -8.79 29.49
CA ASN A 217 34.62 -7.50 30.07
C ASN A 217 33.84 -6.57 29.11
N GLU A 218 33.07 -7.10 28.15
CA GLU A 218 32.21 -6.24 27.33
C GLU A 218 31.03 -5.64 28.11
N SER A 219 30.64 -4.42 27.74
CA SER A 219 29.46 -3.76 28.30
C SER A 219 28.20 -4.19 27.55
N PHE A 220 27.23 -4.75 28.29
CA PHE A 220 25.97 -5.25 27.73
C PHE A 220 24.87 -4.19 27.64
N GLY A 221 24.97 -3.10 28.41
CA GLY A 221 23.88 -2.12 28.49
C GLY A 221 22.60 -2.79 28.99
N PHE A 222 21.57 -2.81 28.15
CA PHE A 222 20.28 -3.44 28.47
C PHE A 222 20.08 -4.82 27.80
N ASP A 223 21.06 -5.33 27.05
CA ASP A 223 20.95 -6.64 26.41
C ASP A 223 21.14 -7.75 27.44
N THR A 224 20.13 -8.61 27.63
CA THR A 224 20.26 -9.82 28.45
C THR A 224 20.98 -10.94 27.69
N ILE A 225 20.77 -11.04 26.37
CA ILE A 225 21.47 -11.99 25.48
C ILE A 225 21.96 -11.22 24.27
N ARG A 226 23.23 -11.37 23.93
CA ARG A 226 23.85 -10.77 22.74
C ARG A 226 24.47 -11.86 21.86
N LEU A 227 24.04 -11.92 20.61
CA LEU A 227 24.61 -12.82 19.59
C LEU A 227 25.63 -12.02 18.76
N LYS A 228 26.88 -12.47 18.70
CA LYS A 228 27.97 -11.76 17.99
C LYS A 228 28.79 -12.70 17.13
N GLU A 229 28.53 -12.63 15.83
CA GLU A 229 29.30 -13.26 14.76
C GLU A 229 28.78 -12.76 13.40
N ASN A 230 29.35 -13.25 12.30
CA ASN A 230 28.89 -12.91 10.95
C ASN A 230 27.48 -13.45 10.63
N ASN A 231 27.09 -14.59 11.21
CA ASN A 231 25.85 -15.31 10.90
C ASN A 231 25.04 -15.62 12.16
N THR A 232 24.31 -14.64 12.69
CA THR A 232 23.58 -14.80 13.95
C THR A 232 22.25 -15.53 13.76
N ARG A 233 22.06 -16.64 14.47
CA ARG A 233 20.87 -17.51 14.35
C ARG A 233 20.45 -18.02 15.74
N ILE A 234 19.15 -18.24 15.92
CA ILE A 234 18.62 -19.10 16.99
C ILE A 234 17.91 -20.25 16.30
N SER A 235 18.48 -21.46 16.41
CA SER A 235 17.95 -22.66 15.78
C SER A 235 17.09 -23.45 16.77
N PHE A 236 15.91 -23.85 16.31
CA PHE A 236 15.02 -24.79 17.00
C PHE A 236 15.07 -26.10 16.20
N ASN A 237 15.87 -27.05 16.69
CA ASN A 237 16.00 -28.38 16.10
C ASN A 237 15.13 -29.34 16.93
N ASP A 238 14.09 -29.89 16.30
CA ASP A 238 13.18 -30.86 16.88
C ASP A 238 13.74 -32.27 16.71
N THR A 239 14.23 -32.85 17.81
CA THR A 239 14.83 -34.19 17.83
C THR A 239 13.79 -35.30 18.08
N SER A 240 12.50 -35.01 18.03
CA SER A 240 11.45 -35.98 18.33
C SER A 240 11.41 -37.08 17.27
N THR A 241 11.54 -38.33 17.71
CA THR A 241 11.51 -39.51 16.82
C THR A 241 10.29 -40.40 17.01
N ALA A 242 9.50 -40.13 18.06
CA ALA A 242 8.29 -40.88 18.37
C ALA A 242 7.12 -40.47 17.46
N ALA A 243 6.35 -41.46 17.01
CA ALA A 243 5.17 -41.21 16.17
C ALA A 243 4.13 -40.35 16.91
N GLY A 244 3.66 -39.29 16.24
CA GLY A 244 2.63 -38.37 16.76
C GLY A 244 3.16 -37.02 17.24
N PHE A 245 4.47 -36.82 17.33
CA PHE A 245 5.06 -35.50 17.60
C PHE A 245 5.32 -34.74 16.29
N PRO A 246 5.17 -33.40 16.28
CA PRO A 246 5.73 -32.56 15.22
C PRO A 246 7.24 -32.77 15.08
N THR A 247 7.79 -32.57 13.88
CA THR A 247 9.23 -32.80 13.59
C THR A 247 9.83 -31.66 12.77
N ASN A 248 9.23 -30.47 12.82
CA ASN A 248 9.61 -29.36 11.96
C ASN A 248 10.57 -28.42 12.67
N ASP A 249 11.68 -28.12 12.00
CA ASP A 249 12.72 -27.24 12.51
C ASP A 249 12.46 -25.80 12.10
N TRP A 250 12.82 -24.89 13.00
CA TRP A 250 12.66 -23.46 12.81
C TRP A 250 13.95 -22.72 13.09
N THR A 251 14.11 -21.53 12.52
CA THR A 251 15.22 -20.65 12.86
C THR A 251 14.77 -19.19 12.87
N ILE A 252 15.18 -18.46 13.91
CA ILE A 252 15.19 -17.00 13.88
C ILE A 252 16.51 -16.56 13.27
N ARG A 253 16.44 -15.82 12.17
CA ARG A 253 17.59 -15.44 11.35
C ARG A 253 17.73 -13.93 11.24
N ALA A 254 18.92 -13.41 11.56
CA ALA A 254 19.28 -12.03 11.28
C ALA A 254 20.30 -11.95 10.14
N ASN A 255 19.92 -11.26 9.06
CA ASN A 255 20.70 -11.04 7.83
C ASN A 255 21.04 -12.33 7.05
N SER A 256 21.33 -12.17 5.76
CA SER A 256 21.86 -13.25 4.92
C SER A 256 23.33 -13.54 5.22
N SER A 257 23.78 -14.77 4.95
CA SER A 257 25.18 -15.21 5.16
C SER A 257 26.19 -14.70 4.13
N ALA A 258 25.71 -14.28 2.96
CA ALA A 258 26.59 -13.86 1.86
C ALA A 258 27.17 -12.46 2.11
N SER A 259 28.44 -12.26 1.75
CA SER A 259 29.05 -10.93 1.73
C SER A 259 28.26 -9.99 0.82
N GLY A 260 27.82 -8.85 1.36
CA GLY A 260 26.97 -7.88 0.65
C GLY A 260 25.52 -8.30 0.46
N GLY A 261 25.06 -9.36 1.15
CA GLY A 261 23.67 -9.81 1.06
C GLY A 261 22.69 -8.97 1.91
N ALA A 262 21.43 -9.41 1.94
CA ALA A 262 20.32 -8.67 2.52
C ALA A 262 20.40 -8.54 4.06
N SER A 263 19.93 -7.40 4.57
CA SER A 263 19.81 -7.12 6.00
C SER A 263 18.35 -7.17 6.43
N PHE A 264 18.01 -8.07 7.35
CA PHE A 264 16.63 -8.34 7.77
C PHE A 264 16.59 -9.13 9.08
N LEU A 265 15.40 -9.27 9.66
CA LEU A 265 15.08 -10.28 10.69
C LEU A 265 13.93 -11.15 10.19
N ALA A 266 14.09 -12.48 10.26
CA ALA A 266 13.12 -13.43 9.72
C ALA A 266 12.87 -14.64 10.62
N PHE A 267 11.67 -15.20 10.49
CA PHE A 267 11.34 -16.56 10.89
C PHE A 267 11.42 -17.47 9.67
N VAL A 268 12.18 -18.54 9.81
CA VAL A 268 12.51 -19.46 8.71
C VAL A 268 12.03 -20.86 9.08
N ASP A 269 11.22 -21.45 8.21
CA ASP A 269 10.86 -22.86 8.23
C ASP A 269 11.95 -23.67 7.52
N ARG A 270 12.58 -24.60 8.24
CA ARG A 270 13.69 -25.42 7.73
C ARG A 270 13.27 -26.83 7.33
N GLY A 271 11.99 -27.18 7.48
CA GLY A 271 11.55 -28.56 7.29
C GLY A 271 12.23 -29.48 8.31
N THR A 272 12.77 -30.61 7.85
CA THR A 272 13.51 -31.58 8.67
C THR A 272 15.04 -31.48 8.46
N SER A 273 15.53 -30.35 7.96
CA SER A 273 16.95 -30.18 7.64
C SER A 273 17.73 -29.62 8.83
N GLU A 274 18.67 -30.40 9.37
CA GLU A 274 19.51 -30.01 10.50
C GLU A 274 20.59 -28.95 10.14
N SER A 275 20.85 -28.70 8.85
CA SER A 275 21.83 -27.70 8.42
C SER A 275 21.31 -26.28 8.56
N GLY A 276 22.06 -25.41 9.27
CA GLY A 276 21.81 -23.97 9.39
C GLY A 276 22.01 -23.19 8.07
N ASP A 277 21.53 -23.76 6.98
CA ASP A 277 21.70 -23.30 5.61
C ASP A 277 20.75 -22.14 5.27
N GLU A 278 21.08 -21.44 4.19
CA GLU A 278 20.26 -20.35 3.64
C GLU A 278 19.02 -20.85 2.88
N THR A 279 18.74 -22.16 2.89
CA THR A 279 17.76 -22.79 1.99
C THR A 279 16.36 -22.92 2.56
N GLY A 280 16.20 -22.69 3.88
CA GLY A 280 14.89 -22.68 4.53
C GLY A 280 13.93 -21.63 3.95
N THR A 281 12.63 -21.92 4.05
CA THR A 281 11.56 -21.02 3.58
C THR A 281 11.34 -19.90 4.57
N ILE A 282 11.52 -18.66 4.14
CA ILE A 282 11.19 -17.47 4.92
C ILE A 282 9.66 -17.35 5.00
N VAL A 283 9.10 -17.51 6.20
CA VAL A 283 7.64 -17.39 6.42
C VAL A 283 7.22 -15.98 6.82
N PHE A 284 8.13 -15.26 7.46
CA PHE A 284 7.96 -13.86 7.83
C PHE A 284 9.32 -13.18 7.87
N GLU A 285 9.40 -11.99 7.28
CA GLU A 285 10.62 -11.19 7.22
C GLU A 285 10.29 -9.71 7.38
N VAL A 286 11.17 -9.01 8.09
CA VAL A 286 11.19 -7.55 8.15
C VAL A 286 12.56 -7.07 7.73
N ASP A 287 12.60 -6.39 6.59
CA ASP A 287 13.81 -5.75 6.08
C ASP A 287 14.32 -4.68 7.05
N ALA A 288 15.65 -4.56 7.13
CA ALA A 288 16.28 -3.48 7.85
C ALA A 288 15.82 -2.12 7.28
N GLY A 289 15.39 -1.22 8.16
CA GLY A 289 14.88 0.10 7.77
C GLY A 289 13.38 0.15 7.44
N ALA A 290 12.63 -0.94 7.65
CA ALA A 290 11.17 -0.89 7.59
C ALA A 290 10.60 0.23 8.48
N PRO A 291 9.57 0.98 8.01
CA PRO A 291 9.04 2.13 8.74
C PRO A 291 8.39 1.71 10.07
N VAL A 292 8.29 2.67 10.99
CA VAL A 292 7.58 2.46 12.26
C VAL A 292 6.16 1.94 12.01
N ASN A 293 5.77 0.92 12.75
CA ASN A 293 4.46 0.26 12.61
C ASN A 293 4.20 -0.26 11.18
N ALA A 294 5.25 -0.72 10.45
CA ALA A 294 5.11 -1.33 9.13
C ALA A 294 3.98 -2.39 9.12
N VAL A 295 3.99 -3.27 10.11
CA VAL A 295 2.85 -4.12 10.49
C VAL A 295 2.68 -4.01 12.00
N LYS A 296 1.46 -3.72 12.46
CA LYS A 296 1.12 -3.62 13.89
C LYS A 296 -0.12 -4.46 14.18
N VAL A 297 0.00 -5.45 15.06
CA VAL A 297 -1.16 -6.07 15.72
C VAL A 297 -1.41 -5.31 17.02
N SER A 298 -2.61 -4.75 17.16
CA SER A 298 -3.03 -4.05 18.38
C SER A 298 -3.51 -5.04 19.45
N SER A 299 -3.58 -4.58 20.71
CA SER A 299 -4.17 -5.36 21.82
C SER A 299 -5.65 -5.68 21.63
N THR A 300 -6.32 -5.01 20.68
CA THR A 300 -7.71 -5.28 20.30
C THR A 300 -7.84 -6.28 19.14
N GLY A 301 -6.74 -6.88 18.69
CA GLY A 301 -6.72 -7.85 17.59
C GLY A 301 -6.69 -7.25 16.19
N LYS A 302 -6.78 -5.92 16.06
CA LYS A 302 -6.76 -5.20 14.76
C LYS A 302 -5.34 -5.11 14.19
N VAL A 303 -5.22 -5.21 12.86
CA VAL A 303 -3.96 -5.13 12.11
C VAL A 303 -3.84 -3.79 11.39
N GLY A 304 -2.77 -3.07 11.67
CA GLY A 304 -2.41 -1.80 11.02
C GLY A 304 -1.19 -1.96 10.11
N PHE A 305 -1.25 -1.32 8.94
CA PHE A 305 -0.10 -1.11 8.07
C PHE A 305 0.27 0.37 8.10
N ARG A 306 1.49 0.66 8.56
CA ARG A 306 2.03 2.03 8.79
C ARG A 306 1.19 2.86 9.76
N THR A 307 0.52 2.22 10.71
CA THR A 307 -0.25 2.89 11.77
C THR A 307 -0.12 2.17 13.11
N ALA A 308 0.14 2.93 14.18
CA ALA A 308 0.18 2.42 15.54
C ALA A 308 -1.23 2.18 16.12
N THR A 309 -2.26 2.80 15.52
CA THR A 309 -3.63 2.87 16.06
C THR A 309 -4.64 2.41 15.00
N PRO A 310 -4.63 1.12 14.61
CA PRO A 310 -5.65 0.60 13.71
C PRO A 310 -7.04 0.75 14.33
N VAL A 311 -7.95 1.46 13.64
CA VAL A 311 -9.32 1.72 14.11
C VAL A 311 -10.30 0.66 13.56
N LEU A 312 -10.00 0.12 12.38
CA LEU A 312 -10.69 -1.02 11.77
C LEU A 312 -9.85 -2.28 11.90
N ASP A 313 -10.46 -3.45 11.74
CA ASP A 313 -9.79 -4.75 11.82
C ASP A 313 -8.59 -4.84 10.87
N LEU A 314 -8.69 -4.17 9.71
CA LEU A 314 -7.59 -3.89 8.81
C LEU A 314 -7.52 -2.38 8.54
N HIS A 315 -6.40 -1.74 8.86
CA HIS A 315 -6.20 -0.31 8.62
C HIS A 315 -4.88 -0.07 7.86
N ILE A 316 -4.97 0.45 6.64
CA ILE A 316 -3.82 0.83 5.81
C ILE A 316 -3.70 2.36 5.81
N THR A 317 -2.54 2.90 6.19
CA THR A 317 -2.29 4.34 6.19
C THR A 317 -1.10 4.69 5.29
N THR A 318 -1.29 5.64 4.37
CA THR A 318 -0.24 6.21 3.52
C THR A 318 -0.67 7.62 3.11
N SER A 319 0.27 8.45 2.64
CA SER A 319 0.01 9.85 2.29
C SER A 319 -0.78 10.03 0.98
N ASP A 320 -0.68 9.06 0.08
CA ASP A 320 -1.36 9.09 -1.22
C ASP A 320 -1.80 7.67 -1.59
N THR A 321 -3.08 7.55 -1.92
CA THR A 321 -3.73 6.36 -2.47
C THR A 321 -3.47 5.06 -1.68
N PRO A 322 -3.95 4.94 -0.42
CA PRO A 322 -4.04 3.65 0.25
C PRO A 322 -4.79 2.64 -0.62
N ALA A 323 -4.19 1.46 -0.77
CA ALA A 323 -4.67 0.44 -1.68
C ALA A 323 -4.39 -0.98 -1.16
N HIS A 324 -5.21 -1.91 -1.61
CA HIS A 324 -4.96 -3.34 -1.54
C HIS A 324 -4.78 -3.89 -2.96
N ARG A 325 -3.73 -4.70 -3.17
CA ARG A 325 -3.41 -5.31 -4.47
C ARG A 325 -3.78 -6.79 -4.47
N LEU A 326 -4.45 -7.20 -5.54
CA LEU A 326 -4.72 -8.58 -5.91
C LEU A 326 -3.89 -8.90 -7.16
N GLU A 327 -2.93 -9.81 -7.03
CA GLU A 327 -2.00 -10.15 -8.12
C GLU A 327 -2.02 -11.65 -8.39
N GLN A 328 -2.43 -12.02 -9.60
CA GLN A 328 -2.25 -13.34 -10.17
C GLN A 328 -1.03 -13.32 -11.07
N THR A 329 -0.06 -14.19 -10.79
CA THR A 329 1.14 -14.36 -11.62
C THR A 329 0.95 -15.49 -12.63
N SER A 330 1.88 -15.60 -13.59
CA SER A 330 1.90 -16.70 -14.56
C SER A 330 2.59 -17.97 -14.07
N ALA A 331 3.08 -18.00 -12.81
CA ALA A 331 3.80 -19.15 -12.27
C ALA A 331 2.94 -20.43 -12.22
N GLY A 332 1.63 -20.29 -12.05
CA GLY A 332 0.66 -21.39 -12.08
C GLY A 332 0.09 -21.72 -13.48
N GLY A 333 0.63 -21.14 -14.55
CA GLY A 333 0.15 -21.36 -15.92
C GLY A 333 -1.09 -20.55 -16.33
N PHE A 334 -1.60 -19.66 -15.47
CA PHE A 334 -2.68 -18.73 -15.80
C PHE A 334 -2.13 -17.42 -16.36
N THR A 335 -2.92 -16.69 -17.17
CA THR A 335 -2.54 -15.35 -17.61
C THR A 335 -2.39 -14.42 -16.41
N ALA A 336 -1.27 -13.69 -16.32
CA ALA A 336 -1.03 -12.77 -15.21
C ALA A 336 -2.07 -11.63 -15.23
N GLN A 337 -2.56 -11.26 -14.06
CA GLN A 337 -3.57 -10.21 -13.91
C GLN A 337 -3.43 -9.52 -12.55
N THR A 338 -3.40 -8.20 -12.54
CA THR A 338 -3.23 -7.39 -11.33
C THR A 338 -4.36 -6.37 -11.21
N TRP A 339 -5.00 -6.34 -10.05
CA TRP A 339 -6.08 -5.42 -9.70
C TRP A 339 -5.76 -4.71 -8.40
N ASP A 340 -6.07 -3.42 -8.32
CA ASP A 340 -6.02 -2.66 -7.07
C ASP A 340 -7.44 -2.21 -6.65
N ILE A 341 -7.71 -2.27 -5.36
CA ILE A 341 -8.85 -1.61 -4.71
C ILE A 341 -8.28 -0.48 -3.87
N ALA A 342 -8.65 0.76 -4.19
CA ALA A 342 -7.99 1.93 -3.62
C ALA A 342 -8.93 3.12 -3.42
N GLY A 343 -8.51 4.06 -2.58
CA GLY A 343 -9.21 5.31 -2.35
C GLY A 343 -8.26 6.46 -2.07
N ASN A 344 -8.61 7.65 -2.53
CA ASN A 344 -7.89 8.90 -2.26
C ASN A 344 -8.85 10.10 -2.32
N GLU A 345 -8.31 11.31 -2.25
CA GLU A 345 -9.06 12.57 -2.30
C GLU A 345 -9.82 12.79 -3.62
N ALA A 346 -9.47 12.07 -4.68
CA ALA A 346 -10.13 12.18 -5.97
C ALA A 346 -11.22 11.12 -6.19
N ASN A 347 -11.11 9.92 -5.60
CA ASN A 347 -12.10 8.83 -5.77
C ASN A 347 -11.81 7.58 -4.92
N PHE A 348 -12.84 6.76 -4.73
CA PHE A 348 -12.75 5.32 -4.47
C PHE A 348 -12.86 4.57 -5.81
N PHE A 349 -12.03 3.54 -6.05
CA PHE A 349 -11.99 2.88 -7.36
C PHE A 349 -11.47 1.45 -7.32
N VAL A 350 -11.80 0.72 -8.39
CA VAL A 350 -11.17 -0.55 -8.79
C VAL A 350 -10.32 -0.28 -10.02
N ARG A 351 -9.04 -0.66 -9.99
CA ARG A 351 -8.06 -0.42 -11.06
C ARG A 351 -7.56 -1.71 -11.67
N ASP A 352 -7.69 -1.83 -12.99
CA ASP A 352 -7.04 -2.86 -13.80
C ASP A 352 -5.60 -2.40 -14.09
N VAL A 353 -4.63 -2.89 -13.33
CA VAL A 353 -3.22 -2.49 -13.49
C VAL A 353 -2.65 -3.06 -14.79
N THR A 354 -2.89 -4.35 -15.05
CA THR A 354 -2.43 -5.05 -16.26
C THR A 354 -3.04 -4.45 -17.53
N GLY A 355 -4.30 -4.03 -17.49
CA GLY A 355 -5.00 -3.38 -18.60
C GLY A 355 -4.66 -1.91 -18.83
N GLY A 356 -3.53 -1.41 -18.30
CA GLY A 356 -3.08 -0.03 -18.47
C GLY A 356 -3.65 0.94 -17.44
N SER A 357 -3.81 0.48 -16.19
CA SER A 357 -4.36 1.29 -15.07
C SER A 357 -5.76 1.85 -15.32
N ARG A 358 -6.59 1.11 -16.06
CA ARG A 358 -7.99 1.50 -16.33
C ARG A 358 -8.80 1.47 -15.04
N LEU A 359 -9.78 2.37 -14.93
CA LEU A 359 -10.65 2.51 -13.76
C LEU A 359 -12.10 2.14 -14.10
N PRO A 360 -12.43 0.84 -14.27
CA PRO A 360 -13.77 0.40 -14.66
C PRO A 360 -14.85 0.72 -13.61
N PHE A 361 -14.47 0.89 -12.34
CA PHE A 361 -15.36 1.35 -11.29
C PHE A 361 -14.75 2.53 -10.56
N ARG A 362 -15.53 3.61 -10.39
CA ARG A 362 -15.09 4.83 -9.71
C ARG A 362 -16.27 5.53 -9.05
N ILE A 363 -16.14 5.83 -7.75
CA ILE A 363 -17.00 6.73 -7.00
C ILE A 363 -16.20 7.98 -6.65
N ARG A 364 -16.70 9.16 -7.03
CA ARG A 364 -16.06 10.44 -6.69
C ARG A 364 -16.51 10.93 -5.30
N PRO A 365 -15.69 11.71 -4.59
CA PRO A 365 -16.10 12.36 -3.35
C PRO A 365 -17.38 13.18 -3.56
N GLY A 366 -18.27 13.14 -2.57
CA GLY A 366 -19.56 13.84 -2.62
C GLY A 366 -20.65 13.14 -3.43
N ALA A 367 -20.41 11.95 -3.99
CA ALA A 367 -21.47 11.13 -4.59
C ALA A 367 -22.60 10.89 -3.57
N PRO A 368 -23.87 11.20 -3.89
CA PRO A 368 -24.99 11.01 -2.97
C PRO A 368 -25.21 9.56 -2.55
N THR A 369 -25.84 9.36 -1.39
CA THR A 369 -26.34 8.05 -0.96
C THR A 369 -27.22 7.42 -2.04
N SER A 370 -27.06 6.12 -2.25
CA SER A 370 -27.80 5.34 -3.24
C SER A 370 -27.64 5.87 -4.68
N SER A 371 -26.49 6.46 -5.01
CA SER A 371 -26.10 6.74 -6.41
C SER A 371 -26.17 5.46 -7.26
N ILE A 372 -25.72 4.33 -6.70
CA ILE A 372 -26.06 2.97 -7.13
C ILE A 372 -26.33 2.17 -5.85
N ASP A 373 -27.44 1.46 -5.81
CA ASP A 373 -27.88 0.68 -4.66
C ASP A 373 -28.43 -0.67 -5.13
N ILE A 374 -28.10 -1.75 -4.42
CA ILE A 374 -28.69 -3.07 -4.66
C ILE A 374 -29.52 -3.39 -3.43
N SER A 375 -30.83 -3.30 -3.58
CA SER A 375 -31.78 -3.59 -2.50
C SER A 375 -31.75 -5.05 -2.07
N ALA A 376 -32.28 -5.34 -0.88
CA ALA A 376 -32.40 -6.71 -0.36
C ALA A 376 -33.24 -7.66 -1.26
N ALA A 377 -34.05 -7.11 -2.16
CA ALA A 377 -34.80 -7.88 -3.15
C ALA A 377 -33.99 -8.21 -4.43
N GLY A 378 -32.72 -7.80 -4.48
CA GLY A 378 -31.83 -7.97 -5.64
C GLY A 378 -32.13 -7.00 -6.80
N ASN A 379 -32.86 -5.92 -6.54
CA ASN A 379 -33.16 -4.89 -7.53
C ASN A 379 -32.14 -3.74 -7.43
N VAL A 380 -31.79 -3.13 -8.57
CA VAL A 380 -30.83 -2.02 -8.65
C VAL A 380 -31.56 -0.68 -8.67
N GLY A 381 -31.20 0.20 -7.75
CA GLY A 381 -31.61 1.60 -7.74
C GLY A 381 -30.47 2.52 -8.17
N VAL A 382 -30.78 3.50 -9.00
CA VAL A 382 -29.90 4.64 -9.31
C VAL A 382 -30.61 5.89 -8.82
N GLY A 383 -30.08 6.48 -7.74
CA GLY A 383 -30.73 7.57 -7.01
C GLY A 383 -31.84 7.13 -6.04
N THR A 384 -31.92 5.83 -5.70
CA THR A 384 -32.90 5.29 -4.73
C THR A 384 -32.41 4.02 -4.05
N ALA A 385 -32.63 3.88 -2.74
CA ALA A 385 -32.40 2.64 -1.99
C ALA A 385 -33.59 1.67 -2.06
N SER A 386 -34.73 2.12 -2.59
CA SER A 386 -35.99 1.38 -2.58
C SER A 386 -36.58 1.29 -4.00
N PRO A 387 -35.89 0.59 -4.92
CA PRO A 387 -36.35 0.43 -6.29
C PRO A 387 -37.66 -0.39 -6.36
N GLY A 388 -38.68 0.16 -7.02
CA GLY A 388 -39.99 -0.49 -7.25
C GLY A 388 -40.01 -1.53 -8.37
N GLY A 389 -38.90 -1.71 -9.09
CA GLY A 389 -38.72 -2.71 -10.15
C GLY A 389 -37.26 -3.17 -10.22
N LYS A 390 -36.93 -4.11 -11.13
CA LYS A 390 -35.57 -4.68 -11.25
C LYS A 390 -34.48 -3.62 -11.43
N LEU A 391 -34.81 -2.56 -12.15
CA LEU A 391 -34.02 -1.34 -12.27
C LEU A 391 -34.94 -0.15 -12.09
N GLN A 392 -34.60 0.77 -11.18
CA GLN A 392 -35.25 2.07 -11.10
C GLN A 392 -34.21 3.18 -11.13
N VAL A 393 -34.34 4.09 -12.10
CA VAL A 393 -33.50 5.28 -12.20
C VAL A 393 -34.34 6.50 -11.84
N LEU A 394 -33.98 7.17 -10.73
CA LEU A 394 -34.65 8.37 -10.28
C LEU A 394 -33.86 9.61 -10.68
N SER A 395 -34.62 10.62 -11.10
CA SER A 395 -34.16 11.98 -11.29
C SER A 395 -35.28 12.92 -10.87
N ASN A 396 -34.91 14.09 -10.37
CA ASN A 396 -35.82 15.14 -9.93
C ASN A 396 -35.76 16.39 -10.82
N SER A 397 -35.24 16.32 -12.05
CA SER A 397 -35.19 17.51 -12.92
C SER A 397 -36.42 17.67 -13.81
N PRO A 398 -36.98 18.89 -13.89
CA PRO A 398 -37.99 19.23 -14.88
C PRO A 398 -37.42 19.37 -16.30
N ASP A 399 -36.09 19.43 -16.43
CA ASP A 399 -35.43 19.69 -17.71
C ASP A 399 -34.86 18.40 -18.31
N ARG A 400 -35.32 18.11 -19.54
CA ARG A 400 -34.87 16.99 -20.35
C ARG A 400 -33.40 17.08 -20.76
N ASN A 401 -32.72 18.20 -20.55
CA ASN A 401 -31.33 18.39 -20.94
C ASN A 401 -30.34 18.11 -19.80
N THR A 402 -30.68 18.49 -18.56
CA THR A 402 -29.73 18.49 -17.44
C THR A 402 -29.77 17.23 -16.56
N ASN A 403 -30.90 16.52 -16.45
CA ASN A 403 -30.99 15.34 -15.59
C ASN A 403 -31.97 14.29 -16.14
N THR A 404 -31.81 13.92 -17.42
CA THR A 404 -32.52 12.77 -17.98
C THR A 404 -32.17 11.50 -17.20
N GLN A 405 -33.16 10.65 -16.93
CA GLN A 405 -32.95 9.39 -16.21
C GLN A 405 -32.09 8.41 -17.03
N LEU A 406 -32.39 8.23 -18.32
CA LEU A 406 -31.60 7.36 -19.19
C LEU A 406 -31.19 8.08 -20.48
N ILE A 407 -29.89 8.04 -20.77
CA ILE A 407 -29.29 8.55 -22.00
C ILE A 407 -28.54 7.40 -22.67
N LEU A 408 -28.88 7.10 -23.93
CA LEU A 408 -28.06 6.28 -24.80
C LEU A 408 -27.38 7.19 -25.81
N SER A 409 -26.06 7.17 -25.89
CA SER A 409 -25.28 8.09 -26.72
C SER A 409 -24.27 7.36 -27.58
N ASP A 410 -23.95 7.95 -28.72
CA ASP A 410 -22.81 7.52 -29.53
C ASP A 410 -21.48 7.84 -28.83
N SER A 411 -20.49 6.94 -28.92
CA SER A 411 -19.21 7.12 -28.26
C SER A 411 -18.27 8.09 -28.99
N ALA A 412 -18.41 8.24 -30.31
CA ALA A 412 -17.64 9.20 -31.08
C ALA A 412 -18.21 10.63 -30.95
N ASN A 413 -19.51 10.75 -30.73
CA ASN A 413 -20.18 12.01 -30.40
C ASN A 413 -21.27 11.82 -29.35
N ASN A 414 -20.89 12.01 -28.09
CA ASN A 414 -21.77 11.85 -26.93
C ASN A 414 -22.94 12.85 -26.89
N LEU A 415 -22.98 13.87 -27.76
CA LEU A 415 -24.12 14.78 -27.88
C LEU A 415 -25.28 14.15 -28.64
N LYS A 416 -25.03 13.16 -29.52
CA LYS A 416 -26.09 12.43 -30.23
C LYS A 416 -26.70 11.39 -29.31
N GLN A 417 -27.97 11.57 -28.94
CA GLN A 417 -28.58 10.88 -27.81
C GLN A 417 -30.02 10.45 -28.06
N LEU A 418 -30.37 9.25 -27.57
CA LEU A 418 -31.72 8.86 -27.23
C LEU A 418 -31.94 9.10 -25.73
N ARG A 419 -32.92 9.94 -25.39
CA ARG A 419 -33.25 10.32 -24.02
C ARG A 419 -34.60 9.74 -23.62
N MET A 420 -34.65 9.14 -22.44
CA MET A 420 -35.88 8.60 -21.85
C MET A 420 -36.05 9.08 -20.42
N GLY A 421 -37.27 9.49 -20.08
CA GLY A 421 -37.57 9.84 -18.70
C GLY A 421 -38.96 10.38 -18.46
N TRP A 422 -39.16 10.86 -17.25
CA TRP A 422 -40.37 11.49 -16.72
C TRP A 422 -40.09 12.96 -16.40
N ASN A 423 -40.93 13.86 -16.88
CA ASN A 423 -40.95 15.24 -16.47
C ASN A 423 -42.03 15.41 -15.41
N ASN A 424 -41.63 15.58 -14.15
CA ASN A 424 -42.57 15.72 -13.04
C ASN A 424 -43.29 17.07 -12.99
N THR A 425 -42.74 18.10 -13.64
CA THR A 425 -43.34 19.46 -13.63
C THR A 425 -44.41 19.61 -14.68
N SER A 426 -44.22 19.00 -15.85
CA SER A 426 -45.19 19.01 -16.95
C SER A 426 -45.97 17.70 -17.07
N ASP A 427 -45.77 16.78 -16.13
CA ASP A 427 -46.52 15.52 -15.94
C ASP A 427 -46.62 14.64 -17.20
N PHE A 428 -45.46 14.33 -17.80
CA PHE A 428 -45.39 13.42 -18.93
C PHE A 428 -44.12 12.58 -18.96
N SER A 429 -44.19 11.41 -19.60
CA SER A 429 -43.02 10.64 -20.02
C SER A 429 -42.59 10.99 -21.45
N TYR A 430 -41.34 10.70 -21.79
CA TYR A 430 -40.82 10.95 -23.14
C TYR A 430 -39.80 9.90 -23.58
N ILE A 431 -39.75 9.72 -24.90
CA ILE A 431 -38.69 9.04 -25.64
C ILE A 431 -38.29 10.02 -26.75
N GLN A 432 -37.07 10.54 -26.72
CA GLN A 432 -36.68 11.64 -27.61
C GLN A 432 -35.28 11.41 -28.20
N SER A 433 -35.20 11.40 -29.53
CA SER A 433 -33.95 11.50 -30.28
C SER A 433 -33.52 12.97 -30.37
N THR A 434 -32.28 13.29 -30.01
CA THR A 434 -31.78 14.68 -29.97
C THR A 434 -30.27 14.76 -30.18
N ILE A 435 -29.80 15.94 -30.57
CA ILE A 435 -28.42 16.38 -30.31
C ILE A 435 -28.47 17.30 -29.08
N PHE A 436 -27.70 17.01 -28.04
CA PHE A 436 -27.67 17.83 -26.83
C PHE A 436 -27.29 19.29 -27.15
N GLY A 437 -28.05 20.24 -26.59
CA GLY A 437 -27.87 21.67 -26.85
C GLY A 437 -28.36 22.14 -28.22
N SER A 438 -29.04 21.29 -28.99
CA SER A 438 -29.56 21.59 -30.32
C SER A 438 -31.05 21.19 -30.43
N THR A 439 -31.55 20.98 -31.64
CA THR A 439 -32.93 20.59 -31.93
C THR A 439 -33.18 19.09 -31.77
N ALA A 440 -34.47 18.75 -31.67
CA ALA A 440 -34.94 17.37 -31.80
C ALA A 440 -34.51 16.76 -33.14
N ASN A 441 -34.24 15.46 -33.14
CA ASN A 441 -33.99 14.66 -34.33
C ASN A 441 -35.15 13.70 -34.58
N ASN A 442 -35.14 13.08 -35.76
CA ASN A 442 -36.08 12.03 -36.11
C ASN A 442 -35.96 10.87 -35.11
N LEU A 443 -37.10 10.45 -34.58
CA LEU A 443 -37.24 9.18 -33.86
C LEU A 443 -37.74 8.14 -34.86
N ILE A 444 -36.90 7.17 -35.17
CA ILE A 444 -37.29 6.03 -36.01
C ILE A 444 -37.74 4.91 -35.10
N LEU A 445 -38.96 4.43 -35.32
CA LEU A 445 -39.50 3.27 -34.63
C LEU A 445 -39.45 2.08 -35.56
N ASN A 446 -38.88 0.98 -35.07
CA ASN A 446 -38.87 -0.30 -35.75
C ASN A 446 -38.22 -0.29 -37.15
N GLU A 447 -37.00 0.24 -37.22
CA GLU A 447 -36.27 0.54 -38.46
C GLU A 447 -36.11 -0.66 -39.40
N ALA A 448 -35.85 -1.85 -38.85
CA ALA A 448 -35.69 -3.08 -39.63
C ALA A 448 -37.03 -3.70 -40.12
N GLY A 449 -38.17 -3.04 -39.85
CA GLY A 449 -39.51 -3.50 -40.26
C GLY A 449 -40.35 -4.12 -39.13
N GLY A 450 -41.64 -4.32 -39.39
CA GLY A 450 -42.69 -4.69 -38.43
C GLY A 450 -43.60 -3.50 -38.07
N ASN A 451 -44.57 -3.70 -37.17
CA ASN A 451 -45.63 -2.72 -36.92
C ASN A 451 -45.57 -2.06 -35.53
N VAL A 452 -45.98 -0.79 -35.45
CA VAL A 452 -46.19 -0.05 -34.19
C VAL A 452 -47.66 -0.09 -33.82
N GLY A 453 -47.98 -0.70 -32.67
CA GLY A 453 -49.32 -0.74 -32.10
C GLY A 453 -49.50 0.27 -30.97
N ILE A 454 -50.54 1.10 -31.04
CA ILE A 454 -50.98 1.98 -29.94
C ILE A 454 -52.34 1.49 -29.46
N GLY A 455 -52.41 1.00 -28.22
CA GLY A 455 -53.63 0.42 -27.65
C GLY A 455 -53.98 -0.97 -28.20
N THR A 456 -53.06 -1.63 -28.93
CA THR A 456 -53.23 -2.99 -29.46
C THR A 456 -51.92 -3.77 -29.39
N THR A 457 -52.01 -5.07 -29.13
CA THR A 457 -50.89 -6.03 -29.20
C THR A 457 -50.83 -6.80 -30.52
N ALA A 458 -51.83 -6.62 -31.39
CA ALA A 458 -51.94 -7.29 -32.69
C ALA A 458 -52.13 -6.26 -33.82
N PRO A 459 -51.12 -5.42 -34.09
CA PRO A 459 -51.20 -4.42 -35.15
C PRO A 459 -51.24 -5.06 -36.55
N THR A 460 -52.18 -4.65 -37.40
CA THR A 460 -52.39 -5.19 -38.76
C THR A 460 -51.71 -4.37 -39.85
N ASP A 461 -51.28 -3.16 -39.52
CA ASP A 461 -50.66 -2.18 -40.41
C ASP A 461 -49.44 -1.56 -39.72
N THR A 462 -48.53 -0.95 -40.48
CA THR A 462 -47.27 -0.35 -39.98
C THR A 462 -47.48 0.57 -38.78
N LEU A 463 -48.58 1.32 -38.77
CA LEU A 463 -49.11 1.99 -37.58
C LEU A 463 -50.56 1.58 -37.37
N SER A 464 -50.85 0.90 -36.26
CA SER A 464 -52.21 0.53 -35.87
C SER A 464 -52.59 1.23 -34.57
N VAL A 465 -53.63 2.08 -34.61
CA VAL A 465 -54.17 2.76 -33.43
C VAL A 465 -55.55 2.19 -33.13
N ASN A 466 -55.70 1.48 -32.02
CA ASN A 466 -56.99 1.00 -31.53
C ASN A 466 -57.60 2.05 -30.58
N GLY A 467 -58.15 3.11 -31.17
CA GLY A 467 -58.66 4.29 -30.49
C GLY A 467 -58.65 5.50 -31.42
N THR A 468 -58.70 6.70 -30.84
CA THR A 468 -58.67 7.95 -31.63
C THR A 468 -57.24 8.40 -31.90
N ALA A 469 -56.95 8.80 -33.14
CA ALA A 469 -55.75 9.54 -33.50
C ALA A 469 -56.15 10.96 -33.95
N SER A 470 -55.40 11.97 -33.54
CA SER A 470 -55.65 13.37 -33.95
C SER A 470 -54.47 13.92 -34.74
N LYS A 471 -54.79 14.64 -35.83
CA LYS A 471 -53.87 15.53 -36.54
C LYS A 471 -54.36 16.96 -36.34
N PRO A 472 -54.00 17.61 -35.22
CA PRO A 472 -54.43 18.99 -34.97
C PRO A 472 -53.97 19.92 -36.11
N GLY A 473 -54.79 20.90 -36.47
CA GLY A 473 -54.59 21.77 -37.64
C GLY A 473 -55.43 21.42 -38.88
N GLY A 474 -56.25 20.36 -38.81
CA GLY A 474 -57.20 20.00 -39.87
C GLY A 474 -56.57 19.33 -41.10
N GLY A 475 -57.42 18.88 -42.03
CA GLY A 475 -57.03 18.19 -43.26
C GLY A 475 -56.91 16.66 -43.13
N THR A 476 -56.91 15.97 -44.27
CA THR A 476 -56.65 14.52 -44.34
C THR A 476 -55.19 14.21 -44.03
N TRP A 477 -54.87 12.93 -43.82
CA TRP A 477 -53.49 12.48 -43.86
C TRP A 477 -52.96 12.73 -45.27
N ALA A 478 -51.91 13.54 -45.38
CA ALA A 478 -51.35 13.90 -46.68
C ALA A 478 -50.79 12.65 -47.36
N VAL A 479 -51.18 12.45 -48.61
CA VAL A 479 -50.66 11.37 -49.46
C VAL A 479 -49.96 12.02 -50.66
N PHE A 480 -48.81 11.48 -51.07
CA PHE A 480 -48.12 11.97 -52.26
C PHE A 480 -48.99 11.71 -53.50
N SER A 481 -49.37 12.78 -54.21
CA SER A 481 -50.25 12.72 -55.38
C SER A 481 -49.66 13.39 -56.63
N ASP A 482 -48.37 13.76 -56.61
CA ASP A 482 -47.66 14.33 -57.75
C ASP A 482 -47.64 13.35 -58.94
N GLU A 483 -47.99 13.83 -60.14
CA GLU A 483 -48.06 12.98 -61.34
C GLU A 483 -46.71 12.34 -61.69
N ARG A 484 -45.58 12.99 -61.35
CA ARG A 484 -44.23 12.46 -61.60
C ARG A 484 -43.91 11.22 -60.76
N LEU A 485 -44.64 11.01 -59.67
CA LEU A 485 -44.50 9.84 -58.80
C LEU A 485 -45.43 8.68 -59.23
N LYS A 486 -46.18 8.83 -60.32
CA LYS A 486 -47.24 7.90 -60.73
C LYS A 486 -47.03 7.36 -62.12
N ASN A 487 -47.22 6.05 -62.26
CA ASN A 487 -47.45 5.41 -63.56
C ASN A 487 -48.96 5.44 -63.86
N ILE A 488 -49.45 6.49 -64.54
CA ILE A 488 -50.89 6.68 -64.83
C ILE A 488 -51.42 5.50 -65.67
N LYS A 489 -52.42 4.78 -65.16
CA LYS A 489 -52.98 3.56 -65.79
C LYS A 489 -54.32 3.77 -66.52
N GLY A 490 -54.89 4.97 -66.49
CA GLY A 490 -56.15 5.29 -67.16
C GLY A 490 -57.15 6.04 -66.26
N ASN A 491 -58.39 6.15 -66.75
CA ASN A 491 -59.46 6.88 -66.07
C ASN A 491 -60.22 5.98 -65.08
N TYR A 492 -60.66 6.58 -63.96
CA TYR A 492 -61.60 5.97 -63.03
C TYR A 492 -63.04 6.28 -63.45
N ASN A 493 -63.83 5.27 -63.80
CA ASN A 493 -65.14 5.43 -64.45
C ASN A 493 -66.35 5.05 -63.57
N SER A 494 -66.14 4.60 -62.32
CA SER A 494 -67.25 4.36 -61.41
C SER A 494 -68.00 5.67 -61.14
N GLY A 495 -69.32 5.65 -61.21
CA GLY A 495 -70.17 6.85 -61.25
C GLY A 495 -71.56 6.64 -60.68
N LEU A 496 -72.59 7.25 -61.27
CA LEU A 496 -73.94 7.34 -60.72
C LEU A 496 -74.56 5.97 -60.43
N LYS A 497 -74.40 5.02 -61.35
CA LYS A 497 -74.91 3.64 -61.18
C LYS A 497 -74.38 2.98 -59.90
N ALA A 498 -73.11 3.20 -59.55
CA ALA A 498 -72.50 2.63 -58.36
C ALA A 498 -72.99 3.34 -57.09
N VAL A 499 -73.03 4.68 -57.09
CA VAL A 499 -73.56 5.47 -55.95
C VAL A 499 -74.98 5.04 -55.58
N MET A 500 -75.84 4.83 -56.58
CA MET A 500 -77.24 4.43 -56.37
C MET A 500 -77.41 3.04 -55.73
N GLN A 501 -76.36 2.21 -55.70
CA GLN A 501 -76.35 0.90 -55.06
C GLN A 501 -75.76 0.94 -53.63
N LEU A 502 -75.11 2.03 -53.23
CA LEU A 502 -74.48 2.14 -51.92
C LEU A 502 -75.52 2.28 -50.80
N GLN A 503 -75.31 1.55 -49.71
CA GLN A 503 -76.17 1.59 -48.53
C GLN A 503 -75.32 1.89 -47.28
N PRO A 504 -75.38 3.12 -46.73
CA PRO A 504 -74.73 3.44 -45.46
C PRO A 504 -75.34 2.64 -44.30
N LEU A 505 -74.49 2.23 -43.36
CA LEU A 505 -74.86 1.49 -42.16
C LEU A 505 -74.53 2.32 -40.92
N ARG A 506 -75.37 2.17 -39.88
CA ARG A 506 -75.06 2.55 -38.51
C ARG A 506 -74.57 1.30 -37.78
N TYR A 507 -73.44 1.36 -37.10
CA TYR A 507 -72.85 0.19 -36.46
C TYR A 507 -72.04 0.54 -35.20
N GLU A 508 -71.91 -0.46 -34.34
CA GLU A 508 -70.94 -0.49 -33.23
C GLU A 508 -70.10 -1.76 -33.37
N TYR A 509 -68.83 -1.71 -32.95
CA TYR A 509 -68.03 -2.93 -32.94
C TYR A 509 -68.49 -3.88 -31.83
N ARG A 510 -68.51 -5.19 -32.12
CA ARG A 510 -68.84 -6.20 -31.11
C ARG A 510 -67.80 -6.16 -29.97
N ARG A 511 -68.25 -6.15 -28.71
CA ARG A 511 -67.39 -6.07 -27.51
C ARG A 511 -66.23 -7.09 -27.51
N ASN A 512 -66.48 -8.31 -27.97
CA ASN A 512 -65.50 -9.41 -27.99
C ASN A 512 -65.07 -9.78 -29.42
N ASN A 513 -64.82 -8.78 -30.28
CA ASN A 513 -64.32 -9.06 -31.62
C ASN A 513 -62.86 -9.55 -31.57
N ARG A 514 -62.48 -10.40 -32.52
CA ARG A 514 -61.16 -11.07 -32.57
C ARG A 514 -59.96 -10.12 -32.73
N LEU A 515 -60.19 -8.90 -33.19
CA LEU A 515 -59.16 -7.87 -33.34
C LEU A 515 -59.07 -6.96 -32.11
N GLY A 516 -59.90 -7.19 -31.08
CA GLY A 516 -59.94 -6.38 -29.87
C GLY A 516 -60.30 -4.91 -30.13
N LEU A 517 -60.96 -4.61 -31.27
CA LEU A 517 -61.31 -3.25 -31.66
C LEU A 517 -62.27 -2.64 -30.63
N LYS A 518 -61.95 -1.44 -30.17
CA LYS A 518 -62.76 -0.68 -29.23
C LYS A 518 -63.55 0.37 -29.98
N SER A 519 -64.76 0.63 -29.51
CA SER A 519 -65.72 1.53 -30.13
C SER A 519 -66.59 2.10 -29.04
N ASP A 520 -66.50 3.41 -28.86
CA ASP A 520 -67.36 4.15 -27.96
C ASP A 520 -68.43 4.85 -28.81
N GLY A 521 -69.66 4.36 -28.70
CA GLY A 521 -70.82 4.90 -29.41
C GLY A 521 -70.99 4.46 -30.87
N GLU A 522 -72.09 4.93 -31.45
CA GLU A 522 -72.52 4.57 -32.80
C GLU A 522 -71.66 5.24 -33.89
N HIS A 523 -71.29 4.46 -34.90
CA HIS A 523 -70.56 4.93 -36.08
C HIS A 523 -71.40 4.81 -37.34
N ILE A 524 -71.11 5.65 -38.34
CA ILE A 524 -71.72 5.57 -39.68
C ILE A 524 -70.63 5.17 -40.68
N GLY A 525 -70.92 4.18 -41.50
CA GLY A 525 -69.98 3.71 -42.52
C GLY A 525 -70.61 2.75 -43.50
N PHE A 526 -69.79 1.87 -44.08
CA PHE A 526 -70.24 0.86 -45.04
C PHE A 526 -69.82 -0.53 -44.59
N GLY A 527 -70.65 -1.53 -44.89
CA GLY A 527 -70.24 -2.93 -44.79
C GLY A 527 -69.27 -3.25 -45.91
N ALA A 528 -68.02 -3.58 -45.57
CA ALA A 528 -66.95 -3.81 -46.54
C ALA A 528 -67.32 -4.90 -47.58
N GLN A 529 -68.03 -5.96 -47.18
CA GLN A 529 -68.45 -7.05 -48.07
C GLN A 529 -69.44 -6.58 -49.15
N SER A 530 -70.36 -5.67 -48.80
CA SER A 530 -71.31 -5.11 -49.77
C SER A 530 -70.62 -4.09 -50.67
N LEU A 531 -69.77 -3.24 -50.08
CA LEU A 531 -69.02 -2.23 -50.81
C LEU A 531 -68.11 -2.86 -51.86
N GLN A 532 -67.43 -3.97 -51.53
CA GLN A 532 -66.53 -4.69 -52.44
C GLN A 532 -67.23 -5.19 -53.71
N LYS A 533 -68.53 -5.49 -53.66
CA LYS A 533 -69.30 -5.93 -54.85
C LYS A 533 -69.64 -4.77 -55.78
N ILE A 534 -69.70 -3.54 -55.26
CA ILE A 534 -70.16 -2.34 -55.98
C ILE A 534 -68.96 -1.51 -56.45
N ILE A 535 -68.02 -1.24 -55.53
CA ILE A 535 -66.77 -0.52 -55.74
C ILE A 535 -65.63 -1.38 -55.17
N PRO A 536 -65.14 -2.40 -55.91
CA PRO A 536 -64.10 -3.30 -55.43
C PRO A 536 -62.83 -2.59 -54.94
N GLU A 537 -62.46 -1.48 -55.59
CA GLU A 537 -61.27 -0.70 -55.28
C GLU A 537 -61.35 0.02 -53.92
N ALA A 538 -62.55 0.21 -53.39
CA ALA A 538 -62.78 0.83 -52.07
C ALA A 538 -62.50 -0.14 -50.90
N VAL A 539 -62.17 -1.40 -51.18
CA VAL A 539 -62.00 -2.43 -50.15
C VAL A 539 -60.66 -3.12 -50.29
N THR A 540 -59.89 -3.09 -49.21
CA THR A 540 -58.63 -3.83 -49.08
C THR A 540 -58.76 -4.91 -48.01
N MET A 541 -57.77 -5.81 -47.92
CA MET A 541 -57.71 -6.84 -46.89
C MET A 541 -56.41 -6.67 -46.10
N ASN A 542 -56.50 -6.73 -44.78
CA ASN A 542 -55.33 -6.64 -43.92
C ASN A 542 -54.60 -7.99 -43.78
N SER A 543 -53.44 -7.97 -43.12
CA SER A 543 -52.60 -9.16 -42.90
C SER A 543 -53.31 -10.32 -42.20
N ASN A 544 -54.39 -10.03 -41.46
CA ASN A 544 -55.15 -10.99 -40.68
C ASN A 544 -56.44 -11.45 -41.41
N GLY A 545 -56.62 -11.07 -42.68
CA GLY A 545 -57.75 -11.50 -43.51
C GLY A 545 -59.05 -10.69 -43.32
N TYR A 546 -59.02 -9.57 -42.59
CA TYR A 546 -60.19 -8.71 -42.42
C TYR A 546 -60.25 -7.64 -43.49
N LEU A 547 -61.46 -7.37 -44.00
CA LEU A 547 -61.69 -6.33 -44.99
C LEU A 547 -61.70 -4.94 -44.34
N MET A 548 -61.05 -3.99 -45.00
CA MET A 548 -60.96 -2.58 -44.62
C MET A 548 -61.54 -1.70 -45.73
N VAL A 549 -62.14 -0.57 -45.35
CA VAL A 549 -62.72 0.38 -46.29
C VAL A 549 -61.77 1.56 -46.49
N ASN A 550 -61.40 1.81 -47.75
CA ASN A 550 -60.79 3.05 -48.20
C ASN A 550 -61.90 3.96 -48.75
N SER A 551 -62.06 5.14 -48.17
CA SER A 551 -63.08 6.09 -48.60
C SER A 551 -62.77 6.77 -49.93
N ASP A 552 -61.50 6.82 -50.37
CA ASP A 552 -61.09 7.59 -51.55
C ASP A 552 -61.82 7.18 -52.84
N PRO A 553 -61.91 5.88 -53.22
CA PRO A 553 -62.64 5.50 -54.43
C PRO A 553 -64.12 5.86 -54.35
N VAL A 554 -64.74 5.78 -53.17
CA VAL A 554 -66.13 6.18 -52.96
C VAL A 554 -66.29 7.69 -53.23
N LEU A 555 -65.36 8.52 -52.76
CA LEU A 555 -65.35 9.97 -53.02
C LEU A 555 -65.23 10.27 -54.53
N TRP A 556 -64.34 9.57 -55.24
CA TRP A 556 -64.17 9.76 -56.69
C TRP A 556 -65.38 9.25 -57.49
N THR A 557 -66.02 8.17 -57.03
CA THR A 557 -67.28 7.69 -57.60
C THR A 557 -68.39 8.72 -57.42
N MET A 558 -68.49 9.35 -56.25
CA MET A 558 -69.43 10.45 -56.01
C MET A 558 -69.15 11.65 -56.94
N LEU A 559 -67.89 12.02 -57.16
CA LEU A 559 -67.52 13.08 -58.10
C LEU A 559 -68.02 12.77 -59.52
N ASN A 560 -67.79 11.56 -60.00
CA ASN A 560 -68.24 11.13 -61.33
C ASN A 560 -69.77 11.08 -61.42
N ALA A 561 -70.45 10.59 -60.38
CA ALA A 561 -71.91 10.59 -60.31
C ALA A 561 -72.49 12.01 -60.41
N ILE A 562 -71.87 13.00 -59.75
CA ILE A 562 -72.25 14.41 -59.84
C ILE A 562 -72.09 14.92 -61.29
N LYS A 563 -70.99 14.57 -61.96
CA LYS A 563 -70.77 14.94 -63.37
C LYS A 563 -71.79 14.30 -64.30
N GLU A 564 -72.10 13.02 -64.12
CA GLU A 564 -73.12 12.30 -64.90
C GLU A 564 -74.52 12.89 -64.69
N GLN A 565 -74.91 13.13 -63.44
CA GLN A 565 -76.18 13.78 -63.10
C GLN A 565 -76.29 15.18 -63.71
N GLN A 566 -75.20 15.97 -63.69
CA GLN A 566 -75.17 17.29 -64.32
C GLN A 566 -75.38 17.22 -65.84
N ASN A 567 -74.86 16.19 -66.51
CA ASN A 567 -75.09 15.97 -67.94
C ASN A 567 -76.56 15.63 -68.22
N GLU A 568 -77.17 14.76 -67.41
CA GLU A 568 -78.59 14.42 -67.54
C GLU A 568 -79.50 15.64 -67.32
N ILE A 569 -79.19 16.48 -66.32
CA ILE A 569 -79.91 17.75 -66.09
C ILE A 569 -79.82 18.66 -67.31
N VAL A 570 -78.66 18.76 -67.96
CA VAL A 570 -78.49 19.56 -69.19
C VAL A 570 -79.34 18.98 -70.33
N GLN A 571 -79.35 17.66 -70.50
CA GLN A 571 -80.17 16.99 -71.52
C GLN A 571 -81.67 17.20 -71.27
N LEU A 572 -82.14 17.00 -70.03
CA LEU A 572 -83.52 17.25 -69.63
C LEU A 572 -83.93 18.71 -69.86
N ARG A 573 -83.06 19.68 -69.53
CA ARG A 573 -83.31 21.10 -69.79
C ARG A 573 -83.45 21.39 -71.29
N ARG A 574 -82.61 20.80 -72.13
CA ARG A 574 -82.70 20.92 -73.61
C ARG A 574 -84.02 20.32 -74.12
N GLN A 575 -84.40 19.14 -73.65
CA GLN A 575 -85.68 18.51 -74.01
C GLN A 575 -86.87 19.38 -73.58
N VAL A 576 -86.86 19.93 -72.36
CA VAL A 576 -87.89 20.86 -71.89
C VAL A 576 -87.97 22.11 -72.77
N GLN A 577 -86.84 22.67 -73.21
CA GLN A 577 -86.82 23.81 -74.15
C GLN A 577 -87.41 23.43 -75.51
N GLN A 578 -87.05 22.28 -76.07
CA GLN A 578 -87.59 21.78 -77.33
C GLN A 578 -89.09 21.52 -77.26
N LEU A 579 -89.57 20.89 -76.19
CA LEU A 579 -91.00 20.66 -75.93
C LEU A 579 -91.77 21.98 -75.79
N ARG A 580 -91.19 22.98 -75.11
CA ARG A 580 -91.77 24.33 -75.01
C ARG A 580 -91.83 25.04 -76.37
N ALA A 581 -90.80 24.88 -77.21
CA ALA A 581 -90.76 25.45 -78.56
C ALA A 581 -91.78 24.77 -79.47
N ALA A 582 -91.88 23.43 -79.47
CA ALA A 582 -92.86 22.67 -80.24
C ALA A 582 -94.31 23.02 -79.88
N ARG A 583 -94.59 23.29 -78.59
CA ARG A 583 -95.91 23.76 -78.12
C ARG A 583 -96.26 25.16 -78.61
N LYS A 584 -95.29 26.04 -78.88
CA LYS A 584 -95.52 27.37 -79.47
C LYS A 584 -95.83 27.33 -80.97
N VAL A 585 -95.43 26.25 -81.68
CA VAL A 585 -95.56 26.12 -83.14
C VAL A 585 -96.84 25.40 -83.58
N ARG A 586 -97.57 24.70 -82.69
CA ARG A 586 -98.91 24.18 -83.03
C ARG A 586 -99.89 25.35 -83.20
N PRO A 587 -100.43 25.61 -84.41
CA PRO A 587 -101.49 26.60 -84.55
C PRO A 587 -102.72 26.10 -83.80
N ARG A 588 -103.42 27.03 -83.11
CA ARG A 588 -104.78 26.78 -82.62
C ARG A 588 -105.63 26.36 -83.84
N ALA A 589 -105.86 25.07 -84.03
CA ALA A 589 -106.99 24.61 -84.80
C ALA A 589 -108.25 25.07 -84.05
N ARG A 590 -108.84 26.16 -84.54
CA ARG A 590 -110.17 26.62 -84.13
C ARG A 590 -111.20 25.60 -84.61
N ARG A 591 -112.27 25.48 -83.83
CA ARG A 591 -113.58 24.97 -84.25
C ARG A 591 -114.01 25.55 -85.59
#